data_AF-A0A957TZ22-F1
#
_entry.id   AF-A0A957TZ22-F1
#
_cell.length_a   1.000
_cell.length_b   1.000
_cell.length_c   1.000
_cell.angle_alpha   90.00
_cell.angle_beta   90.00
_cell.angle_gamma   90.00
#
_symmetry.space_group_name_H-M   'P 1'
#
loop_
_entity.id
_entity.type
_entity.pdbx_description
1 polymer ?
#
loop_
_entity_poly.entity_id
_entity_poly.type
_entity_poly.pdbx_seq_one_letter_code
_entity_poly.pdbx_strand_id
1 'polypeptide(L)'
;MSDMDLLRAYEPVVRYTAGEKFFPCAVDEFVNGSGLWLVDKRGKAQELVPSGQLTMSKLIEFDEVPAGSTLYLSFTGEPLTPIEYQRWLRQPDYVPFHAPGRLARVPLLSRIGDSLFDLSLLMRGKLPGGTAAAADLKYKQLLARDDRRIYYGRVLRDGGWIVLHYLFFFTMNDWRSSFYGVNDHESDWEQVFVYLADRPDQPPEPRWVAYASHDFSGDDLRRRWDDPALVKEGSHPVIFAGAGSHASYFEQGEYIMGATPKILKPL
;
A
#
# COMPACT_ATOMS: atom_id res chain seq x y z
N MET A 1 3.56 -18.47 26.48
CA MET A 1 3.84 -17.31 25.59
C MET A 1 2.50 -16.71 25.22
N SER A 2 2.31 -15.40 25.39
CA SER A 2 1.07 -14.73 25.02
C SER A 2 0.99 -14.46 23.50
N ASP A 3 -0.18 -14.11 23.00
CA ASP A 3 -0.38 -13.72 21.58
C ASP A 3 0.48 -12.51 21.21
N MET A 4 0.63 -11.56 22.14
CA MET A 4 1.48 -10.39 21.96
C MET A 4 2.97 -10.79 21.91
N ASP A 5 3.40 -11.75 22.73
CA ASP A 5 4.77 -12.25 22.69
C ASP A 5 5.07 -12.96 21.36
N LEU A 6 4.11 -13.73 20.84
CA LEU A 6 4.22 -14.37 19.52
C LEU A 6 4.32 -13.34 18.40
N LEU A 7 3.43 -12.34 18.40
CA LEU A 7 3.48 -11.26 17.41
C LEU A 7 4.83 -10.55 17.44
N ARG A 8 5.31 -10.16 18.63
CA ARG A 8 6.60 -9.48 18.80
C ARG A 8 7.80 -10.34 18.37
N ALA A 9 7.75 -11.64 18.63
CA ALA A 9 8.84 -12.54 18.26
C ALA A 9 9.08 -12.65 16.74
N TYR A 10 8.06 -12.37 15.92
CA TYR A 10 8.11 -12.52 14.47
C TYR A 10 7.67 -11.26 13.71
N GLU A 11 7.72 -10.08 14.36
CA GLU A 11 7.43 -8.78 13.74
C GLU A 11 8.22 -8.61 12.44
N PRO A 12 7.61 -8.23 11.30
CA PRO A 12 8.37 -8.01 10.09
C PRO A 12 9.23 -6.74 10.14
N VAL A 13 10.38 -6.78 9.46
CA VAL A 13 11.18 -5.58 9.17
C VAL A 13 10.86 -5.12 7.75
N VAL A 14 10.29 -3.92 7.59
CA VAL A 14 9.97 -3.37 6.27
C VAL A 14 11.09 -2.44 5.81
N ARG A 15 11.62 -2.70 4.61
CA ARG A 15 12.62 -1.88 3.92
C ARG A 15 11.96 -1.13 2.78
N TYR A 16 12.11 0.18 2.79
CA TYR A 16 11.54 1.09 1.80
C TYR A 16 12.60 1.63 0.86
N THR A 17 12.18 2.00 -0.34
CA THR A 17 13.02 2.70 -1.30
C THR A 17 13.28 4.13 -0.82
N ALA A 18 14.52 4.63 -1.00
CA ALA A 18 14.83 6.00 -0.66
C ALA A 18 13.92 6.98 -1.43
N GLY A 19 13.30 7.91 -0.69
CA GLY A 19 12.31 8.84 -1.22
C GLY A 19 10.86 8.41 -1.04
N GLU A 20 10.61 7.24 -0.42
CA GLU A 20 9.29 6.84 0.07
C GLU A 20 8.72 7.91 1.01
N LYS A 21 7.44 8.25 0.81
CA LYS A 21 6.77 9.34 1.52
C LYS A 21 5.80 8.82 2.56
N PHE A 22 5.11 7.73 2.24
CA PHE A 22 4.05 7.18 3.04
C PHE A 22 4.55 5.96 3.82
N PHE A 23 4.28 5.96 5.12
CA PHE A 23 4.65 4.87 6.02
C PHE A 23 3.39 4.41 6.78
N PRO A 24 3.43 3.24 7.42
CA PRO A 24 2.28 2.74 8.17
C PRO A 24 1.87 3.72 9.28
N CYS A 25 0.57 3.98 9.40
CA CYS A 25 0.02 4.94 10.35
C CYS A 25 -1.31 4.45 10.95
N ALA A 26 -1.78 5.17 11.99
CA ALA A 26 -3.06 4.88 12.62
C ALA A 26 -4.24 5.12 11.65
N VAL A 27 -5.11 4.13 11.52
CA VAL A 27 -6.36 4.25 10.74
C VAL A 27 -7.27 5.33 11.33
N ASP A 28 -7.33 5.47 12.66
CA ASP A 28 -8.16 6.44 13.34
C ASP A 28 -7.87 7.88 12.89
N GLU A 29 -6.58 8.22 12.71
CA GLU A 29 -6.17 9.55 12.26
C GLU A 29 -6.43 9.76 10.77
N PHE A 30 -6.33 8.72 9.94
CA PHE A 30 -6.76 8.80 8.55
C PHE A 30 -8.27 9.03 8.44
N VAL A 31 -9.07 8.32 9.23
CA VAL A 31 -10.53 8.53 9.30
C VAL A 31 -10.84 9.92 9.81
N ASN A 32 -10.16 10.40 10.86
CA ASN A 32 -10.33 11.77 11.32
C ASN A 32 -9.96 12.80 10.25
N GLY A 33 -8.86 12.58 9.54
CA GLY A 33 -8.43 13.42 8.44
C GLY A 33 -9.29 13.28 7.18
N SER A 34 -10.28 12.40 7.12
CA SER A 34 -11.10 12.19 5.93
C SER A 34 -12.44 12.89 6.02
N GLY A 35 -12.93 13.40 4.89
CA GLY A 35 -14.36 13.70 4.74
C GLY A 35 -15.13 12.43 4.40
N LEU A 36 -16.33 12.27 4.96
CA LEU A 36 -17.28 11.23 4.56
C LEU A 36 -18.23 11.79 3.50
N TRP A 37 -18.29 11.12 2.36
CA TRP A 37 -19.09 11.56 1.21
C TRP A 37 -20.07 10.48 0.78
N LEU A 38 -21.22 10.91 0.28
CA LEU A 38 -22.20 10.08 -0.40
C LEU A 38 -22.30 10.53 -1.85
N VAL A 39 -22.13 9.61 -2.79
CA VAL A 39 -22.46 9.83 -4.20
C VAL A 39 -23.75 9.10 -4.53
N ASP A 40 -24.74 9.82 -5.04
CA ASP A 40 -26.03 9.23 -5.44
C ASP A 40 -25.97 8.58 -6.84
N LYS A 41 -27.05 7.88 -7.21
CA LYS A 41 -27.19 7.24 -8.53
C LYS A 41 -27.10 8.20 -9.74
N ARG A 42 -27.19 9.51 -9.51
CA ARG A 42 -27.05 10.56 -10.53
C ARG A 42 -25.62 11.13 -10.57
N GLY A 43 -24.72 10.62 -9.73
CA GLY A 43 -23.34 11.10 -9.61
C GLY A 43 -23.21 12.37 -8.77
N LYS A 44 -24.27 12.81 -8.07
CA LYS A 44 -24.18 13.98 -7.20
C LYS A 44 -23.51 13.59 -5.90
N ALA A 45 -22.34 14.16 -5.63
CA ALA A 45 -21.63 14.01 -4.38
C ALA A 45 -22.14 15.00 -3.33
N GLN A 46 -22.29 14.53 -2.09
CA GLN A 46 -22.63 15.31 -0.91
C GLN A 46 -21.68 14.94 0.22
N GLU A 47 -21.04 15.94 0.82
CA GLU A 47 -20.27 15.76 2.06
C GLU A 47 -21.26 15.58 3.22
N LEU A 48 -21.17 14.43 3.90
CA LEU A 48 -21.97 14.11 5.07
C LEU A 48 -21.27 14.53 6.35
N VAL A 49 -19.95 14.31 6.41
CA VAL A 49 -19.11 14.71 7.56
C VAL A 49 -17.83 15.33 7.03
N PRO A 50 -17.52 16.59 7.41
CA PRO A 50 -16.28 17.23 6.99
C PRO A 50 -15.03 16.58 7.58
N SER A 51 -13.93 16.68 6.83
CA SER A 51 -12.57 16.36 7.32
C SER A 51 -12.30 17.02 8.67
N GLY A 52 -11.73 16.27 9.61
CA GLY A 52 -11.44 16.67 10.99
C GLY A 52 -12.60 16.46 11.97
N GLN A 53 -13.81 16.19 11.48
CA GLN A 53 -15.00 15.95 12.32
C GLN A 53 -15.48 14.49 12.29
N LEU A 54 -14.87 13.65 11.46
CA LEU A 54 -15.18 12.22 11.41
C LEU A 54 -14.38 11.50 12.50
N THR A 55 -15.02 10.58 13.21
CA THR A 55 -14.39 9.69 14.19
C THR A 55 -14.82 8.26 13.88
N MET A 56 -14.11 7.26 14.40
CA MET A 56 -14.53 5.86 14.24
C MET A 56 -15.96 5.62 14.74
N SER A 57 -16.32 6.16 15.92
CA SER A 57 -17.67 6.05 16.47
C SER A 57 -18.73 6.72 15.61
N LYS A 58 -18.40 7.85 14.97
CA LYS A 58 -19.33 8.53 14.06
C LYS A 58 -19.43 7.80 12.71
N LEU A 59 -18.35 7.20 12.22
CA LEU A 59 -18.33 6.46 10.96
C LEU A 59 -19.29 5.25 11.01
N ILE A 60 -19.35 4.55 12.14
CA ILE A 60 -20.24 3.38 12.30
C ILE A 60 -21.73 3.76 12.39
N GLU A 61 -22.08 5.03 12.57
CA GLU A 61 -23.47 5.51 12.53
C GLU A 61 -24.02 5.55 11.09
N PHE A 62 -23.15 5.43 10.08
CA PHE A 62 -23.53 5.39 8.65
C PHE A 62 -23.54 3.93 8.13
N ASP A 63 -24.29 3.06 8.80
CA ASP A 63 -24.43 1.64 8.46
C ASP A 63 -25.50 1.38 7.37
N GLU A 64 -26.37 2.33 7.11
CA GLU A 64 -27.34 2.31 6.02
C GLU A 64 -26.92 3.17 4.83
N VAL A 65 -26.67 2.53 3.68
CA VAL A 65 -26.39 3.22 2.42
C VAL A 65 -27.65 3.21 1.54
N PRO A 66 -28.19 4.39 1.15
CA PRO A 66 -29.34 4.46 0.27
C PRO A 66 -29.14 3.69 -1.03
N ALA A 67 -30.20 3.03 -1.51
CA ALA A 67 -30.12 2.21 -2.72
C ALA A 67 -29.63 3.01 -3.95
N GLY A 68 -28.56 2.50 -4.57
CA GLY A 68 -27.92 3.16 -5.72
C GLY A 68 -26.98 4.31 -5.36
N SER A 69 -26.67 4.49 -4.08
CA SER A 69 -25.64 5.41 -3.60
C SER A 69 -24.42 4.66 -3.09
N THR A 70 -23.28 5.36 -3.02
CA THR A 70 -22.03 4.83 -2.47
C THR A 70 -21.47 5.80 -1.43
N LEU A 71 -21.09 5.28 -0.26
CA LEU A 71 -20.28 6.01 0.70
C LEU A 71 -18.80 5.83 0.40
N TYR A 72 -18.03 6.89 0.53
CA TYR A 72 -16.58 6.84 0.43
C TYR A 72 -15.92 7.88 1.34
N LEU A 73 -14.67 7.59 1.70
CA LEU A 73 -13.80 8.53 2.40
C LEU A 73 -12.95 9.27 1.37
N SER A 74 -12.75 10.57 1.59
CA SER A 74 -11.81 11.39 0.83
C SER A 74 -10.81 11.99 1.79
N PHE A 75 -9.58 11.49 1.77
CA PHE A 75 -8.52 11.97 2.65
C PHE A 75 -7.83 13.18 2.08
N THR A 76 -7.31 13.13 0.85
CA THR A 76 -6.51 14.20 0.25
C THR A 76 -7.34 15.46 0.02
N GLY A 77 -8.57 15.29 -0.48
CA GLY A 77 -9.39 16.40 -0.97
C GLY A 77 -8.89 16.90 -2.33
N GLU A 78 -8.82 18.22 -2.49
CA GLU A 78 -8.42 18.84 -3.76
C GLU A 78 -6.91 18.71 -4.02
N PRO A 79 -6.48 18.43 -5.27
CA PRO A 79 -5.08 18.45 -5.65
C PRO A 79 -4.43 19.82 -5.48
N LEU A 80 -3.11 19.86 -5.24
CA LEU A 80 -2.37 21.12 -5.23
C LEU A 80 -2.44 21.86 -6.58
N THR A 81 -2.55 23.18 -6.52
CA THR A 81 -2.40 24.04 -7.70
C THR A 81 -0.96 23.96 -8.24
N PRO A 82 -0.71 24.34 -9.51
CA PRO A 82 0.64 24.29 -10.09
C PRO A 82 1.70 25.06 -9.28
N ILE A 83 1.33 26.19 -8.67
CA ILE A 83 2.26 27.00 -7.85
C ILE A 83 2.58 26.29 -6.53
N GLU A 84 1.57 25.72 -5.87
CA GLU A 84 1.75 24.96 -4.63
C GLU A 84 2.57 23.70 -4.86
N TYR A 85 2.32 22.99 -5.96
CA TYR A 85 3.09 21.82 -6.35
C TYR A 85 4.57 22.16 -6.60
N GLN A 86 4.86 23.28 -7.27
CA GLN A 86 6.25 23.75 -7.46
C GLN A 86 6.93 24.13 -6.15
N ARG A 87 6.19 24.64 -5.15
CA ARG A 87 6.73 24.88 -3.81
C ARG A 87 7.01 23.57 -3.08
N TRP A 88 6.11 22.59 -3.19
CA TRP A 88 6.27 21.26 -2.62
C TRP A 88 7.54 20.56 -3.15
N LEU A 89 7.79 20.60 -4.46
CA LEU A 89 9.01 20.05 -5.07
C LEU A 89 10.33 20.69 -4.58
N ARG A 90 10.27 21.87 -3.96
CA ARG A 90 11.43 22.60 -3.44
C ARG A 90 11.61 22.45 -1.93
N GLN A 91 10.79 21.62 -1.27
CA GLN A 91 10.94 21.36 0.15
C GLN A 91 12.28 20.64 0.43
N PRO A 92 12.98 20.95 1.52
CA PRO A 92 14.30 20.36 1.80
C PRO A 92 14.31 18.84 1.98
N ASP A 93 13.18 18.27 2.41
CA ASP A 93 12.97 16.84 2.64
C ASP A 93 12.46 16.09 1.39
N TYR A 94 12.21 16.80 0.28
CA TYR A 94 11.85 16.17 -0.98
C TYR A 94 13.05 15.44 -1.58
N VAL A 95 12.98 14.11 -1.60
CA VAL A 95 13.97 13.25 -2.25
C VAL A 95 13.38 12.73 -3.57
N PRO A 96 13.91 13.16 -4.73
CA PRO A 96 13.47 12.63 -6.02
C PRO A 96 13.95 11.20 -6.20
N PHE A 97 13.08 10.34 -6.71
CA PHE A 97 13.48 9.02 -7.17
C PHE A 97 14.17 9.11 -8.53
N HIS A 98 15.32 8.45 -8.65
CA HIS A 98 16.08 8.36 -9.90
C HIS A 98 16.27 6.90 -10.28
N ALA A 99 15.55 6.46 -11.31
CA ALA A 99 15.78 5.15 -11.93
C ALA A 99 16.65 5.30 -13.19
N PRO A 100 17.60 4.39 -13.46
CA PRO A 100 18.28 4.32 -14.75
C PRO A 100 17.27 4.10 -15.87
N GLY A 101 17.47 4.76 -17.03
CA GLY A 101 16.47 4.85 -18.09
C GLY A 101 15.88 3.49 -18.51
N ARG A 102 14.54 3.42 -18.50
CA ARG A 102 13.71 2.25 -18.86
C ARG A 102 14.08 1.61 -20.23
N LEU A 103 14.68 2.38 -21.13
CA LEU A 103 15.11 1.98 -22.47
C LEU A 103 16.37 1.10 -22.52
N ALA A 104 17.13 0.98 -21.43
CA ALA A 104 18.34 0.15 -21.39
C ALA A 104 18.05 -1.34 -21.02
N ARG A 105 16.79 -1.73 -20.81
CA ARG A 105 16.45 -2.96 -20.07
C ARG A 105 15.40 -3.89 -20.68
N VAL A 106 14.99 -3.72 -21.96
CA VAL A 106 14.00 -4.63 -22.58
C VAL A 106 14.39 -5.03 -24.02
N PRO A 107 14.32 -6.33 -24.42
CA PRO A 107 14.60 -6.79 -25.79
C PRO A 107 13.63 -6.22 -26.84
N LEU A 108 14.13 -6.07 -28.06
CA LEU A 108 13.59 -5.31 -29.21
C LEU A 108 12.10 -5.54 -29.59
N LEU A 109 11.46 -6.65 -29.19
CA LEU A 109 10.14 -7.03 -29.69
C LEU A 109 8.95 -6.49 -28.88
N SER A 110 9.15 -5.95 -27.66
CA SER A 110 8.07 -5.22 -26.94
C SER A 110 7.86 -3.80 -27.48
N ARG A 111 8.79 -3.30 -28.31
CA ARG A 111 8.85 -1.91 -28.78
C ARG A 111 7.62 -1.44 -29.55
N ILE A 112 6.84 -2.34 -30.16
CA ILE A 112 5.67 -1.96 -30.97
C ILE A 112 4.39 -1.94 -30.11
N GLY A 113 4.29 -2.80 -29.08
CA GLY A 113 3.18 -2.80 -28.14
C GLY A 113 3.26 -1.67 -27.10
N ASP A 114 4.46 -1.44 -26.58
CA ASP A 114 4.73 -0.35 -25.62
C ASP A 114 4.51 1.02 -26.26
N SER A 115 4.80 1.20 -27.56
CA SER A 115 4.55 2.48 -28.26
C SER A 115 3.07 2.85 -28.39
N LEU A 116 2.18 1.85 -28.48
CA LEU A 116 0.72 2.07 -28.52
C LEU A 116 0.14 2.31 -27.11
N PHE A 117 0.68 1.63 -26.10
CA PHE A 117 0.35 1.90 -24.70
C PHE A 117 0.87 3.27 -24.25
N ASP A 118 2.09 3.65 -24.67
CA ASP A 118 2.69 4.96 -24.45
C ASP A 118 1.91 6.07 -25.15
N LEU A 119 1.33 5.84 -26.35
CA LEU A 119 0.43 6.82 -26.96
C LEU A 119 -0.87 6.99 -26.14
N SER A 120 -1.39 5.92 -25.53
CA SER A 120 -2.55 6.00 -24.63
C SER A 120 -2.21 6.65 -23.27
N LEU A 121 -0.96 6.51 -22.81
CA LEU A 121 -0.39 7.17 -21.63
C LEU A 121 -0.06 8.65 -21.89
N LEU A 122 0.39 9.01 -23.09
CA LEU A 122 0.61 10.39 -23.57
C LEU A 122 -0.71 11.15 -23.76
N MET A 123 -1.79 10.46 -24.10
CA MET A 123 -3.15 11.02 -24.23
C MET A 123 -3.85 11.21 -22.89
N ARG A 124 -3.41 10.55 -21.80
CA ARG A 124 -3.82 10.89 -20.43
C ARG A 124 -2.98 12.09 -19.99
N GLY A 125 -3.54 13.27 -20.22
CA GLY A 125 -2.91 14.57 -20.01
C GLY A 125 -1.94 14.64 -18.82
N LYS A 126 -0.81 15.30 -19.04
CA LYS A 126 0.13 15.73 -17.99
C LYS A 126 -0.65 16.44 -16.87
N LEU A 127 -0.90 15.74 -15.76
CA LEU A 127 -1.06 16.24 -14.38
C LEU A 127 -1.57 15.09 -13.48
N PRO A 128 -0.73 14.47 -12.61
CA PRO A 128 -1.31 13.85 -11.40
C PRO A 128 -0.51 14.03 -10.09
N GLY A 129 0.68 14.63 -10.10
CA GLY A 129 1.49 14.76 -8.87
C GLY A 129 0.85 15.66 -7.80
N GLY A 130 -0.08 16.54 -8.16
CA GLY A 130 -0.76 17.45 -7.23
C GLY A 130 -1.56 16.72 -6.15
N THR A 131 -2.16 15.56 -6.48
CA THR A 131 -2.90 14.74 -5.50
C THR A 131 -1.94 14.07 -4.53
N ALA A 132 -0.92 13.37 -5.03
CA ALA A 132 0.10 12.75 -4.17
C ALA A 132 0.82 13.77 -3.29
N ALA A 133 1.13 14.96 -3.81
CA ALA A 133 1.74 16.04 -3.03
C ALA A 133 0.78 16.59 -1.96
N ALA A 134 -0.51 16.75 -2.27
CA ALA A 134 -1.51 17.14 -1.27
C ALA A 134 -1.63 16.07 -0.18
N ALA A 135 -1.61 14.79 -0.56
CA ALA A 135 -1.63 13.66 0.37
C ALA A 135 -0.38 13.64 1.27
N ASP A 136 0.81 13.91 0.72
CA ASP A 136 2.06 14.02 1.51
C ASP A 136 1.98 15.15 2.54
N LEU A 137 1.50 16.33 2.14
CA LEU A 137 1.30 17.44 3.07
C LEU A 137 0.32 17.09 4.19
N LYS A 138 -0.81 16.45 3.85
CA LYS A 138 -1.82 16.05 4.83
C LYS A 138 -1.33 14.93 5.74
N TYR A 139 -0.57 13.99 5.19
CA TYR A 139 0.09 12.94 5.94
C TYR A 139 1.12 13.50 6.94
N LYS A 140 1.94 14.48 6.54
CA LYS A 140 2.84 15.20 7.46
C LYS A 140 2.09 15.91 8.58
N GLN A 141 0.93 16.49 8.30
CA GLN A 141 0.06 17.09 9.32
C GLN A 141 -0.51 16.05 10.29
N LEU A 142 -0.88 14.87 9.78
CA LEU A 142 -1.29 13.73 10.60
C LEU A 142 -0.16 13.31 11.55
N LEU A 143 1.06 13.15 11.03
CA LEU A 143 2.21 12.76 11.83
C LEU A 143 2.63 13.80 12.88
N ALA A 144 2.32 15.07 12.65
CA ALA A 144 2.54 16.11 13.65
C ALA A 144 1.59 15.98 14.85
N ARG A 145 0.47 15.24 14.71
CA ARG A 145 -0.49 14.96 15.79
C ARG A 145 -0.21 13.60 16.45
N ASP A 146 0.15 12.61 15.63
CA ASP A 146 0.52 11.26 16.06
C ASP A 146 1.72 10.76 15.24
N ASP A 147 2.91 10.79 15.84
CA ASP A 147 4.16 10.44 15.18
C ASP A 147 4.42 8.92 15.13
N ARG A 148 3.51 8.10 15.68
CA ARG A 148 3.66 6.65 15.72
C ARG A 148 3.59 6.04 14.32
N ARG A 149 4.53 5.14 14.04
CA ARG A 149 4.45 4.19 12.93
C ARG A 149 3.72 2.95 13.40
N ILE A 150 2.45 2.82 13.01
CA ILE A 150 1.57 1.76 13.54
C ILE A 150 1.39 0.66 12.50
N TYR A 151 1.50 -0.57 12.95
CA TYR A 151 0.98 -1.74 12.27
C TYR A 151 -0.03 -2.43 13.19
N TYR A 152 -0.90 -3.26 12.63
CA TYR A 152 -1.89 -4.03 13.37
C TYR A 152 -1.53 -5.51 13.36
N GLY A 153 -1.77 -6.21 14.46
CA GLY A 153 -1.47 -7.63 14.60
C GLY A 153 -2.66 -8.41 15.13
N ARG A 154 -2.92 -9.60 14.57
CA ARG A 154 -3.84 -10.58 15.17
C ARG A 154 -3.28 -11.99 15.09
N VAL A 155 -3.65 -12.82 16.04
CA VAL A 155 -3.26 -14.23 16.10
C VAL A 155 -4.50 -15.09 15.86
N LEU A 156 -4.43 -16.01 14.91
CA LEU A 156 -5.45 -17.02 14.66
C LEU A 156 -4.90 -18.39 15.00
N ARG A 157 -5.76 -19.28 15.50
CA ARG A 157 -5.39 -20.67 15.82
C ARG A 157 -6.41 -21.62 15.21
N ASP A 158 -5.97 -22.46 14.30
CA ASP A 158 -6.84 -23.43 13.64
C ASP A 158 -6.04 -24.60 13.07
N GLY A 159 -6.61 -25.81 13.12
CA GLY A 159 -6.05 -26.99 12.45
C GLY A 159 -4.60 -27.35 12.79
N GLY A 160 -4.13 -27.07 14.01
CA GLY A 160 -2.74 -27.29 14.41
C GLY A 160 -1.76 -26.22 13.91
N TRP A 161 -2.28 -25.03 13.59
CA TRP A 161 -1.51 -23.87 13.18
C TRP A 161 -1.81 -22.67 14.06
N ILE A 162 -0.78 -21.87 14.31
CA ILE A 162 -0.90 -20.48 14.76
C ILE A 162 -0.55 -19.59 13.55
N VAL A 163 -1.43 -18.65 13.21
CA VAL A 163 -1.21 -17.68 12.14
C VAL A 163 -1.06 -16.29 12.76
N LEU A 164 0.12 -15.71 12.61
CA LEU A 164 0.38 -14.32 12.95
C LEU A 164 0.10 -13.48 11.72
N HIS A 165 -0.87 -12.58 11.81
CA HIS A 165 -1.30 -11.73 10.72
C HIS A 165 -0.98 -10.27 11.05
N TYR A 166 -0.09 -9.68 10.26
CA TYR A 166 0.34 -8.28 10.36
C TYR A 166 -0.31 -7.49 9.23
N LEU A 167 -0.89 -6.33 9.55
CA LEU A 167 -1.47 -5.41 8.59
C LEU A 167 -0.84 -4.02 8.69
N PHE A 168 -0.57 -3.42 7.54
CA PHE A 168 0.02 -2.10 7.42
C PHE A 168 -0.92 -1.19 6.65
N PHE A 169 -1.26 -0.04 7.22
CA PHE A 169 -2.14 0.94 6.60
C PHE A 169 -1.39 2.19 6.17
N PHE A 170 -1.48 2.53 4.89
CA PHE A 170 -0.88 3.73 4.29
C PHE A 170 -1.98 4.68 3.85
N THR A 171 -1.75 5.99 3.98
CA THR A 171 -2.75 6.99 3.58
C THR A 171 -2.86 7.16 2.07
N MET A 172 -1.81 6.85 1.33
CA MET A 172 -1.73 7.04 -0.12
C MET A 172 -0.73 6.05 -0.72
N ASN A 173 -1.09 5.51 -1.86
CA ASN A 173 -0.23 4.84 -2.83
C ASN A 173 0.09 5.85 -3.93
N ASP A 174 1.36 6.22 -4.09
CA ASP A 174 1.83 7.23 -5.05
C ASP A 174 2.77 6.66 -6.10
N TRP A 175 2.63 5.36 -6.38
CA TRP A 175 3.50 4.60 -7.27
C TRP A 175 3.69 5.28 -8.64
N ARG A 176 2.64 5.83 -9.25
CA ARG A 176 2.72 6.54 -10.53
C ARG A 176 3.38 7.91 -10.35
N SER A 177 2.95 8.69 -9.37
CA SER A 177 3.38 10.08 -9.22
C SER A 177 4.83 10.22 -8.73
N SER A 178 5.30 9.30 -7.88
CA SER A 178 6.64 9.37 -7.27
C SER A 178 7.64 8.37 -7.86
N PHE A 179 7.18 7.25 -8.42
CA PHE A 179 8.06 6.11 -8.78
C PHE A 179 7.86 5.58 -10.20
N TYR A 180 7.22 6.35 -11.09
CA TYR A 180 7.02 6.00 -12.50
C TYR A 180 6.18 4.74 -12.75
N GLY A 181 5.39 4.33 -11.76
CA GLY A 181 4.40 3.28 -11.87
C GLY A 181 3.16 3.66 -12.69
N VAL A 182 2.10 2.88 -12.55
CA VAL A 182 0.87 3.06 -13.34
C VAL A 182 -0.35 3.51 -12.52
N ASN A 183 -0.27 3.45 -11.19
CA ASN A 183 -1.38 3.73 -10.31
C ASN A 183 -1.03 4.72 -9.18
N ASP A 184 -1.99 5.55 -8.80
CA ASP A 184 -2.01 6.28 -7.53
C ASP A 184 -3.41 6.06 -6.92
N HIS A 185 -3.53 5.86 -5.62
CA HIS A 185 -4.82 5.83 -4.93
C HIS A 185 -4.71 6.15 -3.44
N GLU A 186 -5.79 6.69 -2.89
CA GLU A 186 -5.89 6.88 -1.44
C GLU A 186 -6.11 5.55 -0.74
N SER A 187 -5.57 5.46 0.48
CA SER A 187 -5.61 4.30 1.36
C SER A 187 -5.00 3.04 0.74
N ASP A 188 -4.13 2.38 1.50
CA ASP A 188 -3.54 1.12 1.09
C ASP A 188 -3.40 0.19 2.29
N TRP A 189 -3.71 -1.09 2.08
CA TRP A 189 -3.61 -2.13 3.10
C TRP A 189 -2.71 -3.25 2.61
N GLU A 190 -1.55 -3.37 3.23
CA GLU A 190 -0.63 -4.47 2.98
C GLU A 190 -0.69 -5.49 4.12
N GLN A 191 -0.46 -6.76 3.80
CA GLN A 191 -0.65 -7.87 4.72
C GLN A 191 0.50 -8.87 4.66
N VAL A 192 0.93 -9.33 5.84
CA VAL A 192 1.94 -10.37 6.00
C VAL A 192 1.48 -11.41 7.00
N PHE A 193 1.74 -12.68 6.68
CA PHE A 193 1.35 -13.83 7.46
C PHE A 193 2.58 -14.65 7.83
N VAL A 194 2.73 -14.99 9.11
CA VAL A 194 3.69 -16.01 9.58
C VAL A 194 2.90 -17.19 10.12
N TYR A 195 3.15 -18.37 9.54
CA TYR A 195 2.47 -19.61 9.91
C TYR A 195 3.39 -20.45 10.78
N LEU A 196 2.96 -20.74 11.99
CA LEU A 196 3.65 -21.62 12.92
C LEU A 196 2.89 -22.93 13.08
N ALA A 197 3.61 -24.04 13.02
CA ALA A 197 3.07 -25.32 13.44
C ALA A 197 2.86 -25.30 14.96
N ASP A 198 1.65 -25.66 15.37
CA ASP A 198 1.24 -25.77 16.77
C ASP A 198 1.07 -27.25 17.12
N ARG A 199 2.13 -27.84 17.68
CA ARG A 199 2.17 -29.26 18.03
C ARG A 199 2.11 -29.43 19.54
N PRO A 200 1.39 -30.45 20.05
CA PRO A 200 1.42 -30.78 21.47
C PRO A 200 2.86 -30.95 21.98
N ASP A 201 3.12 -30.41 23.16
CA ASP A 201 4.39 -30.53 23.89
C ASP A 201 5.63 -29.98 23.17
N GLN A 202 5.45 -29.14 22.15
CA GLN A 202 6.52 -28.44 21.45
C GLN A 202 6.25 -26.93 21.42
N PRO A 203 7.29 -26.08 21.46
CA PRO A 203 7.08 -24.66 21.22
C PRO A 203 6.59 -24.42 19.79
N PRO A 204 5.78 -23.37 19.54
CA PRO A 204 5.37 -22.99 18.20
C PRO A 204 6.57 -22.85 17.25
N GLU A 205 6.50 -23.53 16.10
CA GLU A 205 7.60 -23.59 15.14
C GLU A 205 7.21 -22.86 13.85
N PRO A 206 7.90 -21.78 13.45
CA PRO A 206 7.58 -21.09 12.20
C PRO A 206 7.91 -21.97 10.99
N ARG A 207 6.97 -22.10 10.05
CA ARG A 207 7.08 -22.99 8.88
C ARG A 207 6.98 -22.27 7.57
N TRP A 208 6.16 -21.22 7.50
CA TRP A 208 5.93 -20.45 6.28
C TRP A 208 5.75 -18.99 6.60
N VAL A 209 6.06 -18.17 5.61
CA VAL A 209 5.69 -16.76 5.58
C VAL A 209 4.99 -16.50 4.24
N ALA A 210 3.99 -15.62 4.24
CA ALA A 210 3.33 -15.17 3.02
C ALA A 210 3.14 -13.66 3.02
N TYR A 211 3.39 -13.05 1.87
CA TYR A 211 3.35 -11.61 1.64
C TYR A 211 2.28 -11.28 0.61
N ALA A 212 1.44 -10.27 0.88
CA ALA A 212 0.53 -9.74 -0.13
C ALA A 212 1.31 -8.96 -1.20
N SER A 213 1.11 -9.29 -2.48
CA SER A 213 1.80 -8.62 -3.58
C SER A 213 0.95 -8.68 -4.86
N HIS A 214 0.17 -7.62 -5.09
CA HIS A 214 -0.66 -7.35 -6.27
C HIS A 214 -0.94 -8.55 -7.20
N ASP A 215 -0.18 -8.69 -8.29
CA ASP A 215 -0.43 -9.61 -9.40
C ASP A 215 0.12 -11.03 -9.17
N PHE A 216 0.82 -11.26 -8.06
CA PHE A 216 1.34 -12.58 -7.70
C PHE A 216 0.23 -13.44 -7.09
N SER A 217 0.34 -14.76 -7.24
CA SER A 217 -0.66 -15.70 -6.74
C SER A 217 -0.05 -17.04 -6.38
N GLY A 218 -0.77 -17.81 -5.57
CA GLY A 218 -0.37 -19.16 -5.20
C GLY A 218 1.00 -19.20 -4.50
N ASP A 219 1.89 -20.05 -5.01
CA ASP A 219 3.18 -20.32 -4.39
C ASP A 219 4.16 -19.14 -4.44
N ASP A 220 3.96 -18.19 -5.36
CA ASP A 220 4.84 -17.02 -5.45
C ASP A 220 4.77 -16.13 -4.21
N LEU A 221 3.60 -16.09 -3.56
CA LEU A 221 3.32 -15.25 -2.39
C LEU A 221 3.90 -15.82 -1.09
N ARG A 222 4.45 -17.04 -1.09
CA ARG A 222 4.91 -17.71 0.13
C ARG A 222 6.32 -18.25 0.01
N ARG A 223 7.01 -18.30 1.14
CA ARG A 223 8.31 -18.97 1.28
C ARG A 223 8.30 -19.85 2.51
N ARG A 224 9.04 -20.95 2.47
CA ARG A 224 9.28 -21.74 3.67
C ARG A 224 10.11 -20.90 4.64
N TRP A 225 9.94 -21.14 5.93
CA TRP A 225 10.72 -20.45 6.94
C TRP A 225 12.22 -20.76 6.84
N ASP A 226 12.58 -21.96 6.39
CA ASP A 226 13.95 -22.42 6.18
C ASP A 226 14.48 -22.13 4.75
N ASP A 227 13.72 -21.40 3.94
CA ASP A 227 14.16 -21.02 2.60
C ASP A 227 15.38 -20.07 2.69
N PRO A 228 16.52 -20.38 2.04
CA PRO A 228 17.69 -19.51 2.07
C PRO A 228 17.48 -18.16 1.37
N ALA A 229 16.48 -18.04 0.49
CA ALA A 229 16.10 -16.77 -0.13
C ALA A 229 15.24 -15.89 0.79
N LEU A 230 14.66 -16.45 1.86
CA LEU A 230 13.93 -15.67 2.85
C LEU A 230 14.91 -14.89 3.74
N VAL A 231 15.03 -13.59 3.46
CA VAL A 231 15.82 -12.68 4.29
C VAL A 231 15.12 -12.46 5.63
N LYS A 232 15.88 -12.63 6.73
CA LYS A 232 15.42 -12.40 8.10
C LYS A 232 16.47 -11.64 8.90
N GLU A 233 16.03 -10.82 9.84
CA GLU A 233 16.85 -10.25 10.91
C GLU A 233 16.51 -10.98 12.21
N GLY A 234 17.31 -11.97 12.60
CA GLY A 234 16.93 -12.90 13.68
C GLY A 234 15.70 -13.71 13.29
N SER A 235 14.60 -13.58 14.05
CA SER A 235 13.30 -14.20 13.76
C SER A 235 12.35 -13.28 12.97
N HIS A 236 12.79 -12.07 12.60
CA HIS A 236 11.97 -11.08 11.93
C HIS A 236 12.08 -11.21 10.41
N PRO A 237 11.02 -11.58 9.69
CA PRO A 237 11.05 -11.68 8.23
C PRO A 237 11.20 -10.28 7.62
N VAL A 238 12.07 -10.14 6.62
CA VAL A 238 12.30 -8.86 5.95
C VAL A 238 11.39 -8.74 4.74
N ILE A 239 10.72 -7.60 4.62
CA ILE A 239 9.87 -7.22 3.50
C ILE A 239 10.58 -6.11 2.74
N PHE A 240 10.70 -6.26 1.43
CA PHE A 240 11.08 -5.17 0.54
C PHE A 240 9.79 -4.57 -0.02
N ALA A 241 9.41 -3.39 0.45
CA ALA A 241 8.19 -2.72 0.00
C ALA A 241 8.39 -2.16 -1.42
N GLY A 242 7.40 -2.40 -2.28
CA GLY A 242 7.31 -1.78 -3.59
C GLY A 242 7.24 -0.26 -3.47
N ALA A 243 8.09 0.45 -4.21
CA ALA A 243 8.22 1.90 -4.07
C ALA A 243 6.91 2.63 -4.42
N GLY A 244 6.31 3.31 -3.45
CA GLY A 244 4.99 3.96 -3.54
C GLY A 244 3.79 3.03 -3.68
N SER A 245 4.02 1.76 -4.06
CA SER A 245 2.96 0.75 -4.22
C SER A 245 2.72 -0.10 -2.98
N HIS A 246 3.69 -0.11 -2.05
CA HIS A 246 3.75 -0.84 -0.79
C HIS A 246 3.73 -2.37 -0.85
N ALA A 247 3.41 -2.96 -2.01
CA ALA A 247 3.46 -4.41 -2.23
C ALA A 247 4.68 -5.09 -1.60
N SER A 248 4.44 -6.23 -0.97
CA SER A 248 5.45 -6.90 -0.15
C SER A 248 6.25 -7.94 -0.95
N TYR A 249 7.56 -7.74 -1.08
CA TYR A 249 8.46 -8.66 -1.81
C TYR A 249 9.49 -9.32 -0.90
N PHE A 250 9.91 -10.55 -1.28
CA PHE A 250 10.95 -11.33 -0.58
C PHE A 250 12.37 -10.88 -0.89
N GLU A 251 12.58 -10.22 -2.03
CA GLU A 251 13.90 -9.84 -2.53
C GLU A 251 13.93 -8.36 -2.88
N GLN A 252 15.12 -7.77 -2.82
CA GLN A 252 15.34 -6.43 -3.35
C GLN A 252 15.49 -6.51 -4.86
N GLY A 253 14.73 -5.70 -5.60
CA GLY A 253 14.83 -5.68 -7.05
C GLY A 253 13.89 -4.69 -7.72
N GLU A 254 13.95 -4.67 -9.04
CA GLU A 254 12.98 -3.97 -9.87
C GLU A 254 11.92 -4.94 -10.36
N TYR A 255 10.67 -4.67 -10.01
CA TYR A 255 9.51 -5.49 -10.38
C TYR A 255 8.71 -4.75 -11.45
N ILE A 256 8.80 -5.21 -12.70
CA ILE A 256 8.05 -4.62 -13.82
C ILE A 256 6.68 -5.29 -13.88
N MET A 257 5.64 -4.53 -13.54
CA MET A 257 4.26 -5.01 -13.69
C MET A 257 3.85 -4.94 -15.16
N GLY A 258 3.67 -6.10 -15.77
CA GLY A 258 3.17 -6.23 -17.13
C GLY A 258 1.65 -6.20 -17.15
N ALA A 259 1.05 -5.11 -17.64
CA ALA A 259 -0.38 -5.13 -17.97
C ALA A 259 -0.57 -5.98 -19.23
N THR A 260 -0.85 -7.28 -19.08
CA THR A 260 -1.21 -8.12 -20.23
C THR A 260 -2.69 -7.90 -20.56
N PRO A 261 -3.05 -7.34 -21.73
CA PRO A 261 -4.46 -7.20 -22.10
C PRO A 261 -5.10 -8.59 -22.18
N LYS A 262 -6.28 -8.77 -21.58
CA LYS A 262 -7.01 -10.06 -21.51
C LYS A 262 -7.37 -10.72 -22.86
N ILE A 263 -7.00 -10.11 -23.99
CA ILE A 263 -7.32 -10.57 -25.35
C ILE A 263 -6.39 -11.71 -25.83
N LEU A 264 -5.31 -12.02 -25.10
CA LEU A 264 -4.25 -12.93 -25.57
C LEU A 264 -4.05 -14.21 -24.72
N LYS A 265 -5.03 -14.65 -23.91
CA LYS A 265 -4.97 -16.02 -23.39
C LYS A 265 -5.42 -16.99 -24.49
N PRO A 266 -4.55 -17.88 -25.00
CA PRO A 266 -5.03 -19.00 -25.81
C PRO A 266 -5.95 -19.86 -24.95
N LEU A 267 -7.03 -20.36 -25.57
CA LEU A 267 -7.97 -21.32 -25.00
C LEU A 267 -7.26 -22.58 -24.50
#